data_AF-A0A2R7M8U3-F1
#
_entry.id   AF-A0A2R7M8U3-F1
#
_cell.length_a   1.000
_cell.length_b   1.000
_cell.length_c   1.000
_cell.angle_alpha   90.00
_cell.angle_beta   90.00
_cell.angle_gamma   90.00
#
_symmetry.space_group_name_H-M   'P 1'
#
loop_
_entity.id
_entity.type
_entity.pdbx_description
1 polymer ?
#
loop_
_entity_poly.entity_id
_entity_poly.type
_entity_poly.pdbx_seq_one_letter_code
_entity_poly.pdbx_strand_id
1 'polypeptide(L)'
;MYHNGTRAVKVVSNENKILSCDKNAKLSIVLSQLAFQYPDSKIIWCNKKLESNLNLEDINTIFHHDKMMLSYNPEEIGFLGRKIGYIDDSPFIKIKKDVSYPTWQISSLVGAIHASVLVEIEKKIKLDSDFNYYLNSIAKLCVPLGLLCYSEPKLLFETKIRLISKPSNLILFRFVKQHYKTRWIFLLFLNLII
;
A
#
# COMPACT_ATOMS: atom_id res chain seq x y z
N MET A 1 8.84 1.35 9.71
CA MET A 1 7.67 1.80 10.52
C MET A 1 6.79 0.60 10.83
N TYR A 2 6.67 0.24 12.10
CA TYR A 2 5.73 -0.78 12.57
C TYR A 2 4.41 -0.14 13.02
N HIS A 3 3.28 -0.71 12.63
CA HIS A 3 1.95 -0.17 12.95
C HIS A 3 0.95 -1.24 13.38
N ASN A 4 -0.13 -0.84 14.06
CA ASN A 4 -1.22 -1.75 14.43
C ASN A 4 -2.42 -1.72 13.44
N GLY A 5 -2.29 -0.97 12.35
CA GLY A 5 -3.32 -0.79 11.32
C GLY A 5 -3.96 0.60 11.33
N THR A 6 -3.90 1.31 12.47
CA THR A 6 -4.42 2.68 12.59
C THR A 6 -3.34 3.69 12.94
N ARG A 7 -2.36 3.29 13.75
CA ARG A 7 -1.30 4.16 14.28
C ARG A 7 0.07 3.50 14.24
N ALA A 8 1.10 4.34 14.17
CA ALA A 8 2.47 3.89 14.28
C ALA A 8 2.76 3.47 15.72
N VAL A 9 3.35 2.30 15.90
CA VAL A 9 3.73 1.76 17.23
C VAL A 9 5.21 2.02 17.51
N LYS A 10 6.05 1.83 16.48
CA LYS A 10 7.50 1.93 16.57
C LYS A 10 8.07 2.30 15.21
N VAL A 11 9.05 3.20 15.18
CA VAL A 11 9.86 3.48 13.99
C VAL A 11 11.31 3.15 14.34
N VAL A 12 12.00 2.48 13.43
CA VAL A 12 13.38 2.01 13.60
C VAL A 12 14.17 2.38 12.36
N SER A 13 15.40 2.85 12.54
CA SER A 13 16.35 3.06 11.45
C SER A 13 17.00 1.74 11.03
N ASN A 14 17.77 1.76 9.93
CA ASN A 14 18.56 0.61 9.49
C ASN A 14 19.61 0.15 10.54
N GLU A 15 20.03 1.05 11.43
CA GLU A 15 20.97 0.77 12.52
C GLU A 15 20.29 0.26 13.80
N ASN A 16 19.04 -0.20 13.70
CA ASN A 16 18.21 -0.62 14.83
C ASN A 16 17.95 0.47 15.90
N LYS A 17 18.18 1.75 15.58
CA LYS A 17 17.88 2.88 16.48
C LYS A 17 16.39 3.21 16.43
N ILE A 18 15.76 3.35 17.58
CA ILE A 18 14.37 3.80 17.67
C ILE A 18 14.31 5.28 17.34
N LEU A 19 13.49 5.64 16.35
CA LEU A 19 13.25 7.03 15.95
C LEU A 19 12.01 7.57 16.67
N SER A 20 12.06 8.84 17.05
CA SER A 20 10.88 9.54 17.57
C SER A 20 9.83 9.67 16.47
N CYS A 21 8.57 9.40 16.81
CA CYS A 21 7.45 9.62 15.92
C CYS A 21 6.21 9.99 16.74
N ASP A 22 5.33 10.80 16.16
CA ASP A 22 4.04 11.07 16.78
C ASP A 22 3.15 9.83 16.68
N LYS A 23 3.00 9.12 17.81
CA LYS A 23 2.17 7.92 17.90
C LYS A 23 0.68 8.21 17.76
N ASN A 24 0.25 9.47 17.91
CA ASN A 24 -1.14 9.89 17.75
C ASN A 24 -1.45 10.30 16.30
N ALA A 25 -0.43 10.59 15.50
CA ALA A 25 -0.59 10.91 14.10
C ALA A 25 -1.10 9.70 13.30
N LYS A 26 -1.81 10.00 12.21
CA LYS A 26 -2.27 9.02 11.23
C LYS A 26 -1.06 8.43 10.50
N LEU A 27 -1.16 7.18 10.06
CA LEU A 27 -0.06 6.50 9.36
C LEU A 27 0.41 7.21 8.08
N SER A 28 -0.51 7.80 7.33
CA SER A 28 -0.18 8.60 6.14
C SER A 28 0.66 9.83 6.48
N ILE A 29 0.39 10.49 7.61
CA ILE A 29 1.17 11.63 8.13
C ILE A 29 2.54 11.15 8.56
N VAL A 30 2.62 10.08 9.36
CA VAL A 30 3.90 9.54 9.82
C VAL A 30 4.77 9.11 8.63
N LEU A 31 4.19 8.43 7.63
CA LEU A 31 4.91 8.03 6.42
C LEU A 31 5.47 9.25 5.66
N SER A 32 4.66 10.30 5.51
CA SER A 32 5.09 11.53 4.85
C SER A 32 6.18 12.26 5.65
N GLN A 33 6.05 12.37 6.98
CA GLN A 33 7.07 12.97 7.85
C GLN A 33 8.41 12.23 7.76
N LEU A 34 8.39 10.89 7.76
CA LEU A 34 9.59 10.09 7.59
C LEU A 34 10.26 10.35 6.23
N ALA A 35 9.48 10.54 5.18
CA ALA A 35 10.02 10.86 3.86
C ALA A 35 10.72 12.20 3.83
N PHE A 36 10.16 13.22 4.49
CA PHE A 36 10.81 14.53 4.60
C PHE A 36 12.08 14.51 5.44
N GLN A 37 12.07 13.74 6.53
CA GLN A 37 13.21 13.65 7.42
C GLN A 37 14.35 12.82 6.82
N TYR A 38 14.03 11.85 5.97
CA TYR A 38 14.98 10.90 5.38
C TYR A 38 14.73 10.73 3.87
N PRO A 39 14.96 11.77 3.04
CA PRO A 39 14.54 11.81 1.63
C PRO A 39 15.21 10.76 0.72
N ASP A 40 16.40 10.30 1.09
CA ASP A 40 17.19 9.33 0.34
C ASP A 40 17.08 7.90 0.89
N SER A 41 16.07 7.64 1.73
CA SER A 41 15.88 6.35 2.39
C SER A 41 14.71 5.54 1.81
N LYS A 42 14.85 4.22 1.83
CA LYS A 42 13.73 3.29 1.64
C LYS A 42 12.90 3.26 2.93
N ILE A 43 11.63 3.63 2.83
CA ILE A 43 10.71 3.58 3.95
C ILE A 43 9.90 2.29 3.86
N ILE A 44 10.12 1.42 4.83
CA ILE A 44 9.42 0.14 4.95
C ILE A 44 8.31 0.29 6.00
N TRP A 45 7.09 -0.13 5.68
CA TRP A 45 6.00 -0.28 6.64
C TRP A 45 5.69 -1.75 6.86
N CYS A 46 5.32 -2.09 8.09
CA CYS A 46 4.92 -3.45 8.46
C CYS A 46 3.88 -3.40 9.58
N ASN A 47 2.83 -4.20 9.44
CA ASN A 47 1.91 -4.46 10.53
C ASN A 47 2.67 -5.19 11.64
N LYS A 48 2.50 -4.76 12.89
CA LYS A 48 3.16 -5.35 14.07
C LYS A 48 2.93 -6.86 14.17
N LYS A 49 1.77 -7.35 13.72
CA LYS A 49 1.46 -8.79 13.71
C LYS A 49 2.35 -9.59 12.75
N LEU A 50 3.04 -8.93 11.83
CA LEU A 50 3.95 -9.53 10.84
C LEU A 50 5.42 -9.19 11.13
N GLU A 51 5.74 -8.49 12.22
CA GLU A 51 7.10 -8.03 12.54
C GLU A 51 8.11 -9.19 12.59
N SER A 52 7.74 -10.34 13.17
CA SER A 52 8.59 -11.53 13.24
C SER A 52 8.87 -12.19 11.88
N ASN A 53 8.02 -11.91 10.87
CA ASN A 53 8.08 -12.56 9.57
C ASN A 53 8.59 -11.61 8.48
N LEU A 54 8.89 -10.36 8.82
CA LEU A 54 9.40 -9.37 7.89
C LEU A 54 10.79 -9.77 7.39
N ASN A 55 10.93 -9.96 6.08
CA ASN A 55 12.21 -10.27 5.47
C ASN A 55 12.91 -8.96 5.07
N LEU A 56 13.84 -8.52 5.92
CA LEU A 56 14.70 -7.36 5.64
C LEU A 56 15.99 -7.75 4.89
N GLU A 57 16.35 -9.03 4.86
CA GLU A 57 17.59 -9.51 4.23
C GLU A 57 17.56 -9.31 2.71
N ASP A 58 16.42 -9.62 2.09
CA ASP A 58 16.24 -9.53 0.64
C ASP A 58 15.83 -8.13 0.15
N ILE A 59 15.58 -7.16 1.05
CA ILE A 59 14.93 -5.89 0.68
C ILE A 59 15.70 -5.12 -0.39
N ASN A 60 17.04 -5.14 -0.32
CA ASN A 60 17.88 -4.45 -1.29
C ASN A 60 17.92 -5.14 -2.65
N THR A 61 17.72 -6.46 -2.67
CA THR A 61 17.66 -7.27 -3.90
C THR A 61 16.34 -7.04 -4.62
N ILE A 62 15.21 -7.04 -3.90
CA ILE A 62 13.88 -6.87 -4.49
C ILE A 62 13.55 -5.40 -4.81
N PHE A 63 14.02 -4.47 -3.96
CA PHE A 63 13.84 -3.03 -4.14
C PHE A 63 15.12 -2.42 -4.74
N HIS A 64 15.27 -2.54 -6.05
CA HIS A 64 16.49 -2.18 -6.78
C HIS A 64 16.40 -0.83 -7.52
N HIS A 65 15.25 -0.13 -7.45
CA HIS A 65 15.08 1.16 -8.10
C HIS A 65 14.19 2.10 -7.27
N ASP A 66 14.53 3.40 -7.21
CA ASP A 66 13.87 4.36 -6.32
C ASP A 66 12.41 4.64 -6.71
N LYS A 67 12.08 4.46 -7.99
CA LYS A 67 10.70 4.53 -8.50
C LYS A 67 9.90 3.24 -8.28
N MET A 68 10.21 2.44 -7.26
CA MET A 68 9.45 1.25 -6.91
C MET A 68 8.55 1.48 -5.69
N MET A 69 7.39 0.83 -5.70
CA MET A 69 6.53 0.70 -4.53
C MET A 69 6.12 -0.77 -4.41
N LEU A 70 6.63 -1.43 -3.38
CA LEU A 70 6.40 -2.84 -3.15
C LEU A 70 5.41 -2.99 -2.01
N SER A 71 4.52 -3.97 -2.10
CA SER A 71 3.74 -4.40 -0.94
C SER A 71 3.39 -5.87 -1.03
N TYR A 72 2.92 -6.44 0.06
CA TYR A 72 2.40 -7.79 0.02
C TYR A 72 1.12 -7.93 0.84
N ASN A 73 0.18 -8.67 0.27
CA ASN A 73 -1.01 -9.14 0.98
C ASN A 73 -1.12 -10.65 0.76
N PRO A 74 -0.89 -11.47 1.80
CA PRO A 74 -1.07 -12.92 1.72
C PRO A 74 -2.54 -13.31 1.57
N GLU A 75 -3.48 -12.40 1.83
CA GLU A 75 -4.91 -12.67 1.66
C GLU A 75 -5.34 -12.70 0.19
N GLU A 76 -6.38 -13.48 -0.08
CA GLU A 76 -6.99 -13.55 -1.41
C GLU A 76 -7.68 -12.23 -1.81
N ILE A 77 -8.21 -11.50 -0.84
CA ILE A 77 -9.03 -10.31 -1.06
C ILE A 77 -8.23 -9.07 -0.66
N GLY A 78 -8.05 -8.15 -1.60
CA GLY A 78 -7.44 -6.85 -1.37
C GLY A 78 -8.39 -5.86 -0.70
N PHE A 79 -7.86 -4.68 -0.36
CA PHE A 79 -8.58 -3.62 0.35
C PHE A 79 -9.90 -3.19 -0.33
N LEU A 80 -9.90 -3.04 -1.66
CA LEU A 80 -11.07 -2.64 -2.44
C LEU A 80 -12.01 -3.82 -2.79
N GLY A 81 -11.62 -5.05 -2.44
CA GLY A 81 -12.37 -6.25 -2.74
C GLY A 81 -12.38 -6.64 -4.23
N ARG A 82 -13.04 -7.75 -4.56
CA ARG A 82 -13.12 -8.25 -5.96
C ARG A 82 -13.98 -7.37 -6.87
N LYS A 83 -14.92 -6.63 -6.29
CA LYS A 83 -15.88 -5.76 -7.01
C LYS A 83 -15.23 -4.60 -7.75
N ILE A 84 -13.99 -4.23 -7.41
CA ILE A 84 -13.21 -3.26 -8.19
C ILE A 84 -12.98 -3.73 -9.64
N GLY A 85 -13.01 -5.05 -9.88
CA GLY A 85 -12.89 -5.64 -11.21
C GLY A 85 -14.04 -5.31 -12.17
N TYR A 86 -15.17 -4.77 -11.68
CA TYR A 86 -16.20 -4.23 -12.58
C TYR A 86 -15.81 -2.91 -13.25
N ILE A 87 -14.75 -2.26 -12.74
CA ILE A 87 -14.37 -0.88 -13.09
C ILE A 87 -12.94 -0.79 -13.64
N ASP A 88 -12.04 -1.64 -13.17
CA ASP A 88 -10.64 -1.60 -13.59
C ASP A 88 -10.45 -2.39 -14.88
N ASP A 89 -10.03 -1.71 -15.96
CA ASP A 89 -9.80 -2.31 -17.28
C ASP A 89 -8.43 -3.04 -17.38
N SER A 90 -7.80 -3.34 -16.24
CA SER A 90 -6.51 -4.04 -16.24
C SER A 90 -6.68 -5.53 -16.59
N PRO A 91 -5.74 -6.15 -17.31
CA PRO A 91 -5.89 -7.53 -17.76
C PRO A 91 -6.04 -8.48 -16.57
N PHE A 92 -7.19 -9.17 -16.52
CA PHE A 92 -7.52 -10.13 -15.47
C PHE A 92 -6.83 -11.48 -15.70
N ILE A 93 -5.56 -11.57 -15.33
CA ILE A 93 -4.85 -12.85 -15.21
C ILE A 93 -5.15 -13.44 -13.83
N LYS A 94 -5.30 -14.77 -13.74
CA LYS A 94 -5.38 -15.48 -12.46
C LYS A 94 -4.15 -15.13 -11.61
N ILE A 95 -4.35 -14.33 -10.57
CA ILE A 95 -3.27 -13.83 -9.71
C ILE A 95 -2.67 -15.00 -8.93
N LYS A 96 -1.38 -15.24 -9.13
CA LYS A 96 -0.59 -16.20 -8.36
C LYS A 96 0.18 -15.43 -7.28
N LYS A 97 -0.24 -15.55 -6.01
CA LYS A 97 0.24 -14.72 -4.89
C LYS A 97 1.64 -15.07 -4.37
N ASP A 98 2.20 -16.18 -4.85
CA ASP A 98 3.53 -16.69 -4.53
C ASP A 98 4.62 -16.19 -5.49
N VAL A 99 4.26 -15.38 -6.49
CA VAL A 99 5.21 -14.72 -7.39
C VAL A 99 5.03 -13.22 -7.37
N SER A 100 6.08 -12.50 -7.79
CA SER A 100 6.02 -11.06 -7.96
C SER A 100 5.17 -10.71 -9.19
N TYR A 101 4.26 -9.74 -9.06
CA TYR A 101 3.42 -9.30 -10.17
C TYR A 101 3.07 -7.81 -10.08
N PRO A 102 2.96 -7.09 -11.22
CA PRO A 102 2.63 -5.68 -11.23
C PRO A 102 1.19 -5.46 -10.77
N THR A 103 0.98 -4.50 -9.86
CA THR A 103 -0.35 -4.12 -9.41
C THR A 103 -0.35 -2.75 -8.78
N TRP A 104 -1.40 -1.97 -9.02
CA TRP A 104 -1.65 -0.72 -8.28
C TRP A 104 -2.35 -0.97 -6.94
N GLN A 105 -2.83 -2.19 -6.67
CA GLN A 105 -3.50 -2.53 -5.42
C GLN A 105 -2.48 -2.80 -4.31
N ILE A 106 -2.14 -1.74 -3.57
CA ILE A 106 -1.13 -1.78 -2.51
C ILE A 106 -1.73 -2.17 -1.17
N SER A 107 -0.98 -2.98 -0.42
CA SER A 107 -1.31 -3.45 0.92
C SER A 107 -0.63 -2.61 2.00
N SER A 108 -1.38 -2.27 3.06
CA SER A 108 -0.77 -1.74 4.29
C SER A 108 -0.13 -2.81 5.17
N LEU A 109 -0.29 -4.11 4.89
CA LEU A 109 0.24 -5.15 5.78
C LEU A 109 1.76 -5.15 5.85
N VAL A 110 2.41 -5.05 4.69
CA VAL A 110 3.85 -4.88 4.57
C VAL A 110 4.13 -4.24 3.22
N GLY A 111 5.13 -3.37 3.17
CA GLY A 111 5.59 -2.79 1.92
C GLY A 111 6.73 -1.82 2.10
N ALA A 112 7.22 -1.32 0.97
CA ALA A 112 8.33 -0.40 0.89
C ALA A 112 8.11 0.61 -0.23
N ILE A 113 8.58 1.83 -0.02
CA ILE A 113 8.63 2.89 -1.01
C ILE A 113 9.87 3.75 -0.75
N HIS A 114 10.47 4.30 -1.81
CA HIS A 114 11.55 5.25 -1.62
C HIS A 114 10.99 6.61 -1.19
N ALA A 115 11.65 7.25 -0.23
CA ALA A 115 11.21 8.53 0.33
C ALA A 115 11.10 9.64 -0.72
N SER A 116 12.01 9.70 -1.69
CA SER A 116 11.96 10.69 -2.78
C SER A 116 10.64 10.69 -3.54
N VAL A 117 9.97 9.54 -3.69
CA VAL A 117 8.63 9.46 -4.31
C VAL A 117 7.60 10.20 -3.46
N LEU A 118 7.62 10.00 -2.15
CA LEU A 118 6.69 10.63 -1.21
C LEU A 118 6.91 12.14 -1.10
N VAL A 119 8.17 12.58 -1.16
CA VAL A 119 8.54 14.00 -1.21
C VAL A 119 7.99 14.65 -2.48
N GLU A 120 8.18 14.01 -3.65
CA GLU A 120 7.74 14.55 -4.94
C GLU A 120 6.21 14.69 -5.07
N ILE A 121 5.45 13.81 -4.42
CA ILE A 121 3.97 13.83 -4.45
C ILE A 121 3.35 14.64 -3.32
N GLU A 122 4.16 15.27 -2.47
CA GLU A 122 3.67 16.07 -1.35
C GLU A 122 2.68 17.13 -1.85
N LYS A 123 1.57 17.31 -1.12
CA LYS A 123 0.48 18.25 -1.43
C LYS A 123 -0.26 17.98 -2.75
N LYS A 124 0.27 17.14 -3.66
CA LYS A 124 -0.40 16.69 -4.88
C LYS A 124 -1.40 15.56 -4.59
N ILE A 125 -1.11 14.71 -3.60
CA ILE A 125 -2.02 13.65 -3.13
C ILE A 125 -2.39 13.91 -1.66
N LYS A 126 -3.69 14.06 -1.40
CA LYS A 126 -4.21 14.31 -0.05
C LYS A 126 -3.98 13.09 0.84
N LEU A 127 -3.45 13.33 2.05
CA LEU A 127 -3.33 12.30 3.09
C LEU A 127 -4.72 11.82 3.52
N ASP A 128 -4.90 10.51 3.65
CA ASP A 128 -6.15 9.90 4.15
C ASP A 128 -5.96 9.31 5.55
N SER A 129 -7.05 9.22 6.32
CA SER A 129 -7.06 8.51 7.61
C SER A 129 -6.93 7.01 7.47
N ASP A 130 -7.45 6.44 6.39
CA ASP A 130 -7.28 5.04 6.05
C ASP A 130 -5.98 4.88 5.27
N PHE A 131 -5.04 4.14 5.86
CA PHE A 131 -3.72 3.97 5.29
C PHE A 131 -3.74 3.15 3.99
N ASN A 132 -4.60 2.12 3.90
CA ASN A 132 -4.74 1.37 2.65
C ASN A 132 -5.30 2.28 1.56
N TYR A 133 -6.31 3.08 1.88
CA TYR A 133 -6.88 4.02 0.93
C TYR A 133 -5.81 4.97 0.38
N TYR A 134 -5.02 5.58 1.27
CA TYR A 134 -3.91 6.47 0.88
C TYR A 134 -2.89 5.79 -0.02
N LEU A 135 -2.40 4.60 0.35
CA LEU A 135 -1.41 3.84 -0.45
C LEU A 135 -1.96 3.47 -1.84
N ASN A 136 -3.23 3.05 -1.93
CA ASN A 136 -3.88 2.76 -3.20
C ASN A 136 -4.09 4.02 -4.06
N SER A 137 -4.36 5.17 -3.43
CA SER A 137 -4.43 6.45 -4.14
C SER A 137 -3.08 6.87 -4.72
N ILE A 138 -1.97 6.70 -3.96
CA ILE A 138 -0.61 6.92 -4.48
C ILE A 138 -0.38 6.04 -5.70
N ALA A 139 -0.54 4.72 -5.56
CA ALA A 139 -0.27 3.80 -6.64
C ALA A 139 -1.15 4.06 -7.88
N LYS A 140 -2.46 4.27 -7.70
CA LYS A 140 -3.36 4.52 -8.84
C LYS A 140 -3.01 5.79 -9.61
N LEU A 141 -2.55 6.84 -8.93
CA LEU A 141 -2.20 8.12 -9.56
C LEU A 141 -0.77 8.13 -10.11
N CYS A 142 0.17 7.45 -9.46
CA CYS A 142 1.59 7.52 -9.79
C CYS A 142 2.06 6.42 -10.75
N VAL A 143 1.36 5.28 -10.85
CA VAL A 143 1.71 4.22 -11.82
C VAL A 143 1.74 4.76 -13.27
N PRO A 144 0.73 5.52 -13.74
CA PRO A 144 0.78 6.15 -15.06
C PRO A 144 1.93 7.17 -15.24
N LEU A 145 2.50 7.66 -14.13
CA LEU A 145 3.61 8.61 -14.10
C LEU A 145 4.97 7.93 -13.93
N GLY A 146 5.02 6.59 -14.02
CA GLY A 146 6.27 5.81 -13.98
C GLY A 146 6.63 5.23 -12.62
N LEU A 147 5.73 5.24 -11.62
CA LEU A 147 5.92 4.48 -10.38
C LEU A 147 5.67 2.99 -10.64
N LEU A 148 6.67 2.17 -10.34
CA LEU A 148 6.63 0.72 -10.53
C LEU A 148 6.05 0.04 -9.29
N CYS A 149 4.75 -0.27 -9.32
CA CYS A 149 4.05 -0.91 -8.22
C CYS A 149 3.96 -2.43 -8.38
N TYR A 150 4.40 -3.18 -7.38
CA TYR A 150 4.37 -4.65 -7.39
C TYR A 150 3.85 -5.25 -6.08
N SER A 151 3.20 -6.40 -6.22
CA SER A 151 3.00 -7.32 -5.12
C SER A 151 4.24 -8.20 -5.00
N GLU A 152 4.97 -8.15 -3.88
CA GLU A 152 6.25 -8.84 -3.70
C GLU A 152 6.21 -9.82 -2.51
N PRO A 153 6.03 -11.13 -2.74
CA PRO A 153 5.94 -12.13 -1.67
C PRO A 153 7.20 -12.23 -0.81
N LYS A 154 8.39 -11.93 -1.36
CA LYS A 154 9.66 -12.00 -0.61
C LYS A 154 9.77 -10.98 0.53
N LEU A 155 8.83 -10.04 0.64
CA LEU A 155 8.73 -9.14 1.80
C LEU A 155 8.45 -9.89 3.11
N LEU A 156 7.95 -11.13 3.07
CA LEU A 156 7.72 -11.98 4.24
C LEU A 156 8.38 -13.35 4.06
N PHE A 157 8.95 -13.90 5.15
CA PHE A 157 9.44 -15.28 5.16
C PHE A 157 8.30 -16.32 5.12
N GLU A 158 7.20 -16.04 5.83
CA GLU A 158 6.02 -16.92 5.85
C GLU A 158 4.71 -16.16 5.65
N THR A 159 3.82 -16.77 4.87
CA THR A 159 2.54 -16.17 4.43
C THR A 159 1.31 -16.74 5.17
N LYS A 160 1.52 -17.52 6.23
CA LYS A 160 0.44 -18.27 6.92
C LYS A 160 -0.48 -17.40 7.79
N ILE A 161 -0.12 -16.14 8.04
CA ILE A 161 -0.91 -15.25 8.88
C ILE A 161 -2.07 -14.67 8.06
N ARG A 162 -3.30 -15.01 8.43
CA ARG A 162 -4.53 -14.45 7.85
C ARG A 162 -5.01 -13.27 8.72
N LEU A 163 -5.21 -12.11 8.11
CA LEU A 163 -5.66 -10.88 8.74
C LEU A 163 -6.95 -10.42 8.06
N ILE A 164 -8.04 -11.16 8.30
CA ILE A 164 -9.26 -11.05 7.50
C ILE A 164 -9.73 -9.58 7.46
N SER A 165 -9.62 -8.97 6.29
CA SER A 165 -10.18 -7.65 6.04
C SER A 165 -11.40 -7.77 5.13
N LYS A 166 -12.56 -7.30 5.60
CA LYS A 166 -13.77 -7.28 4.80
C LYS A 166 -13.82 -5.98 3.99
N PRO A 167 -13.79 -6.06 2.64
CA PRO A 167 -13.89 -4.86 1.81
C PRO A 167 -15.26 -4.19 2.01
N SER A 168 -15.26 -2.85 1.99
CA SER A 168 -16.47 -2.04 2.17
C SER A 168 -16.92 -1.46 0.84
N ASN A 169 -18.20 -1.67 0.48
CA ASN A 169 -18.78 -1.04 -0.71
C ASN A 169 -18.70 0.49 -0.62
N LEU A 170 -18.91 1.08 0.56
CA LEU A 170 -18.83 2.53 0.73
C LEU A 170 -17.43 3.07 0.39
N ILE A 171 -16.39 2.37 0.85
CA ILE A 171 -15.00 2.71 0.53
C ILE A 171 -14.74 2.53 -0.96
N LEU A 172 -15.22 1.45 -1.57
CA LEU A 172 -15.09 1.19 -3.00
C LEU A 172 -15.73 2.31 -3.83
N PHE A 173 -16.98 2.70 -3.54
CA PHE A 173 -17.65 3.80 -4.24
C PHE A 173 -16.92 5.13 -4.05
N ARG A 174 -16.40 5.41 -2.85
CA ARG A 174 -15.58 6.60 -2.59
C ARG A 174 -14.32 6.61 -3.44
N PHE A 175 -13.63 5.47 -3.52
CA PHE A 175 -12.41 5.31 -4.32
C PHE A 175 -12.70 5.47 -5.81
N VAL A 176 -13.76 4.83 -6.32
CA VAL A 176 -14.16 4.94 -7.73
C VAL A 176 -14.51 6.38 -8.07
N LYS A 177 -15.28 7.07 -7.23
CA LYS A 177 -15.61 8.48 -7.42
C LYS A 177 -14.37 9.38 -7.47
N GLN A 178 -13.34 9.09 -6.68
CA GLN A 178 -12.14 9.91 -6.61
C GLN A 178 -11.17 9.66 -7.77
N HIS A 179 -11.06 8.42 -8.25
CA HIS A 179 -9.99 8.01 -9.19
C HIS A 179 -10.48 7.64 -10.59
N TYR A 180 -11.79 7.56 -10.83
CA TYR A 180 -12.38 7.19 -12.10
C TYR A 180 -13.44 8.22 -12.54
N LYS A 181 -13.77 8.20 -13.85
CA LYS A 181 -14.84 9.05 -14.41
C LYS A 181 -16.19 8.72 -13.78
N THR A 182 -17.06 9.72 -13.60
CA THR A 182 -18.38 9.60 -12.95
C THR A 182 -19.25 8.46 -13.50
N ARG A 183 -19.19 8.17 -14.81
CA ARG A 183 -19.91 7.05 -15.43
C ARG A 183 -19.66 5.70 -14.73
N TRP A 184 -18.45 5.49 -14.21
CA TRP A 184 -18.06 4.26 -13.54
C TRP A 184 -18.75 4.07 -12.18
N ILE A 185 -19.18 5.15 -11.53
CA ILE A 185 -19.98 5.06 -10.30
C ILE A 185 -21.33 4.42 -10.61
N PHE A 186 -22.00 4.87 -11.68
CA PHE A 186 -23.29 4.33 -12.12
C PHE A 186 -23.15 2.88 -12.61
N LEU A 187 -22.10 2.57 -13.37
CA LEU A 187 -21.82 1.20 -13.79
C LEU A 187 -21.53 0.28 -12.60
N LEU A 188 -20.75 0.73 -11.61
CA LEU A 188 -20.52 -0.04 -10.39
C LEU A 188 -21.83 -0.32 -9.67
N PHE A 189 -22.68 0.70 -9.53
CA PHE A 189 -23.99 0.55 -8.89
C PHE A 189 -24.86 -0.47 -9.60
N LEU A 190 -24.94 -0.41 -10.94
CA LEU A 190 -25.72 -1.35 -11.74
C LEU A 190 -25.20 -2.80 -11.59
N ASN A 191 -23.88 -3.01 -11.64
CA ASN A 191 -23.24 -4.33 -11.47
C ASN A 191 -23.39 -4.93 -10.05
N LEU A 192 -23.85 -4.15 -9.07
CA LEU A 192 -24.12 -4.65 -7.71
C LEU A 192 -25.60 -4.96 -7.45
N ILE A 193 -26.49 -4.54 -8.35
CA ILE A 193 -27.94 -4.80 -8.27
C ILE A 193 -28.32 -6.03 -9.07
N ILE A 194 -27.66 -6.24 -10.21
CA ILE A 194 -27.79 -7.43 -11.05
C ILE A 194 -27.03 -8.60 -10.40
#